data_AF-A0A920NW47-F1
#
_entry.id   AF-A0A920NW47-F1
#
_cell.length_a   1.000
_cell.length_b   1.000
_cell.length_c   1.000
_cell.angle_alpha   90.00
_cell.angle_beta   90.00
_cell.angle_gamma   90.00
#
_symmetry.space_group_name_H-M   'P 1'
#
loop_
_entity.id
_entity.type
_entity.pdbx_description
1 polymer ?
#
loop_
_entity_poly.entity_id
_entity_poly.type
_entity_poly.pdbx_seq_one_letter_code
_entity_poly.pdbx_strand_id
1 'polypeptide(L)'
;MLSGYGSGALMGVPAHDERDYEFAKKYDLEIKQVIKETSKKTIEEGAILEKNELINSNEFDGLSFDKAFEQIEKKEKKLKCGKKQINYRLRDWGVSRQRYWGTPIPAVKNSKGDLQGATDIPVVLPTEVKFSGVKSPLSEMEEFTKVLLEGEEFIRETDTFDTFFESSWYYARFASFDSDEAMLDERAKYWLPVDQYVGGIEQPYSIYFILDSFIGVLETWFS
;
A
#
# COMPACT_ATOMS: atom_id res chain seq x y z
N MET A 1 9.83 -3.23 -14.70
CA MET A 1 9.00 -4.12 -13.85
C MET A 1 8.93 -3.52 -12.45
N LEU A 2 7.74 -3.41 -11.87
CA LEU A 2 7.58 -3.08 -10.46
C LEU A 2 7.73 -4.38 -9.68
N SER A 3 8.92 -4.65 -9.11
CA SER A 3 9.20 -5.89 -8.38
C SER A 3 8.29 -6.16 -7.16
N GLY A 4 7.50 -5.17 -6.74
CA GLY A 4 6.52 -5.28 -5.66
C GLY A 4 5.06 -5.43 -6.10
N TYR A 5 4.78 -5.80 -7.36
CA TYR A 5 3.41 -6.03 -7.83
C TYR A 5 3.29 -7.35 -8.61
N GLY A 6 2.36 -8.21 -8.20
CA GLY A 6 2.19 -9.55 -8.78
C GLY A 6 3.33 -10.51 -8.44
N SER A 7 3.59 -11.48 -9.32
CA SER A 7 4.66 -12.48 -9.15
C SER A 7 6.05 -11.99 -9.60
N GLY A 8 6.17 -10.74 -10.05
CA GLY A 8 7.39 -10.21 -10.67
C GLY A 8 7.60 -10.65 -12.12
N ALA A 9 6.71 -11.47 -12.68
CA ALA A 9 6.67 -11.84 -14.11
C ALA A 9 5.30 -11.50 -14.70
N LEU A 10 5.29 -11.07 -15.96
CA LEU A 10 4.07 -10.72 -16.71
C LEU A 10 4.07 -11.47 -18.04
N MET A 11 2.88 -11.93 -18.45
CA MET A 11 2.67 -12.43 -19.81
C MET A 11 2.53 -11.23 -20.74
N GLY A 12 3.43 -11.11 -21.71
CA GLY A 12 3.35 -10.07 -22.73
C GLY A 12 2.27 -10.41 -23.76
N VAL A 13 1.32 -9.50 -23.97
CA VAL A 13 0.28 -9.63 -25.01
C VAL A 13 0.29 -8.39 -25.90
N PRO A 14 1.28 -8.27 -26.83
CA PRO A 14 1.52 -7.02 -27.57
C PRO A 14 0.34 -6.51 -28.37
N ALA A 15 -0.54 -7.39 -28.85
CA ALA A 15 -1.71 -6.98 -29.59
C ALA A 15 -2.75 -6.20 -28.76
N HIS A 16 -2.73 -6.37 -27.43
CA HIS A 16 -3.81 -5.94 -26.54
C HIS A 16 -3.34 -5.23 -25.25
N ASP A 17 -2.03 -5.00 -25.07
CA ASP A 17 -1.44 -4.11 -24.07
C ASP A 17 -0.51 -3.11 -24.78
N GLU A 18 -0.69 -1.82 -24.51
CA GLU A 18 0.04 -0.74 -25.18
C GLU A 18 1.54 -0.75 -24.87
N ARG A 19 1.93 -1.09 -23.63
CA ARG A 19 3.35 -1.16 -23.23
C ARG A 19 4.03 -2.35 -23.87
N ASP A 20 3.32 -3.47 -23.95
CA ASP A 20 3.81 -4.67 -24.63
C ASP A 20 3.91 -4.44 -26.15
N TYR A 21 2.99 -3.67 -26.75
CA TYR A 21 3.03 -3.29 -28.16
C TYR A 21 4.27 -2.46 -28.49
N GLU A 22 4.52 -1.39 -27.72
CA GLU A 22 5.70 -0.54 -27.89
C GLU A 22 7.00 -1.36 -27.72
N PHE A 23 7.04 -2.25 -26.74
CA PHE A 23 8.17 -3.13 -26.52
C PHE A 23 8.37 -4.09 -27.71
N ALA A 24 7.31 -4.75 -28.18
CA ALA A 24 7.38 -5.65 -29.31
C ALA A 24 7.79 -4.94 -30.61
N LYS A 25 7.26 -3.74 -30.87
CA LYS A 25 7.68 -2.92 -32.02
C LYS A 25 9.14 -2.50 -31.95
N LYS A 26 9.62 -2.12 -30.76
CA LYS A 26 11.01 -1.70 -30.58
C LYS A 26 12.01 -2.83 -30.80
N TYR A 27 11.64 -4.05 -30.43
CA TYR A 27 12.52 -5.23 -30.49
C TYR A 27 12.15 -6.21 -31.62
N ASP A 28 11.29 -5.80 -32.54
CA ASP A 28 10.82 -6.60 -33.69
C ASP A 28 10.29 -8.00 -33.29
N LEU A 29 9.47 -8.03 -32.24
CA LEU A 29 8.83 -9.25 -31.76
C LEU A 29 7.48 -9.47 -32.46
N GLU A 30 7.06 -10.73 -32.54
CA GLU A 30 5.76 -11.10 -33.13
C GLU A 30 4.59 -10.46 -32.36
N ILE A 31 3.67 -9.85 -33.11
CA ILE A 31 2.45 -9.26 -32.58
C ILE A 31 1.26 -10.08 -33.12
N LYS A 32 0.71 -10.96 -32.28
CA LYS A 32 -0.42 -11.83 -32.63
C LYS A 32 -1.74 -11.30 -32.10
N GLN A 33 -2.65 -10.95 -33.00
CA GLN A 33 -4.01 -10.53 -32.65
C GLN A 33 -4.87 -11.73 -32.22
N VAL A 34 -5.50 -11.61 -31.05
CA VAL A 34 -6.42 -12.64 -30.51
C VAL A 34 -7.79 -12.10 -30.13
N ILE A 35 -8.00 -10.79 -30.20
CA ILE A 35 -9.31 -10.13 -30.02
C ILE A 35 -9.67 -9.41 -31.31
N LYS A 36 -10.91 -9.59 -31.75
CA LYS A 36 -11.46 -8.94 -32.94
C LYS A 36 -11.51 -7.42 -32.78
N GLU A 37 -11.10 -6.70 -33.81
CA GLU A 37 -11.23 -5.24 -33.84
C GLU A 37 -12.71 -4.81 -33.97
N THR A 38 -13.12 -3.81 -33.19
CA THR A 38 -14.46 -3.20 -33.30
C THR A 38 -14.43 -1.89 -34.11
N SER A 39 -13.27 -1.24 -34.14
CA SER A 39 -13.06 0.07 -34.76
C SER A 39 -12.14 -0.03 -35.97
N LYS A 40 -11.94 1.07 -36.71
CA LYS A 40 -10.99 1.13 -37.84
C LYS A 40 -9.51 1.05 -37.41
N LYS A 41 -9.24 1.00 -36.11
CA LYS A 41 -7.88 0.95 -35.59
C LYS A 41 -7.34 -0.46 -35.76
N THR A 42 -6.47 -0.62 -36.74
CA THR A 42 -5.80 -1.90 -36.99
C THR A 42 -4.61 -2.09 -36.06
N ILE A 43 -4.14 -3.32 -35.96
CA ILE A 43 -2.96 -3.65 -35.14
C ILE A 43 -1.67 -2.97 -35.61
N GLU A 44 -1.65 -2.43 -36.84
CA GLU A 44 -0.51 -1.63 -37.31
C GLU A 44 -0.45 -0.24 -36.64
N GLU A 45 -1.61 0.31 -36.27
CA GLU A 45 -1.73 1.63 -35.65
C GLU A 45 -1.52 1.60 -34.13
N GLY A 46 -1.76 0.46 -33.48
CA GLY A 46 -1.53 0.29 -32.05
C GLY A 46 -2.25 -0.92 -31.44
N ALA A 47 -2.04 -1.14 -30.14
CA ALA A 47 -2.75 -2.18 -29.40
C ALA A 47 -4.28 -1.95 -29.40
N ILE A 48 -5.03 -3.06 -29.53
CA ILE A 48 -6.49 -3.11 -29.44
C ILE A 48 -6.86 -3.38 -27.97
N LEU A 49 -7.32 -2.35 -27.27
CA LEU A 49 -7.63 -2.42 -25.83
C LEU A 49 -9.10 -2.79 -25.55
N GLU A 50 -9.95 -2.73 -26.56
CA GLU A 50 -11.37 -3.01 -26.43
C GLU A 50 -11.62 -4.51 -26.22
N LYS A 51 -12.60 -4.81 -25.37
CA LYS A 51 -13.05 -6.19 -25.16
C LYS A 51 -14.02 -6.56 -26.28
N ASN A 52 -13.72 -7.64 -27.00
CA ASN A 52 -14.56 -8.15 -28.06
C ASN A 52 -14.46 -9.69 -28.13
N GLU A 53 -14.99 -10.28 -29.20
CA GLU A 53 -14.90 -11.71 -29.49
C GLU A 53 -13.45 -12.16 -29.72
N LEU A 54 -13.13 -13.36 -29.25
CA LEU A 54 -11.83 -13.97 -29.47
C LEU A 54 -11.71 -14.50 -30.89
N ILE A 55 -10.51 -14.34 -31.45
CA ILE A 55 -10.06 -14.89 -32.74
C ILE A 55 -8.68 -15.52 -32.55
N ASN A 56 -8.25 -16.39 -33.47
CA ASN A 56 -6.92 -17.03 -33.45
C ASN A 56 -6.55 -17.72 -32.12
N SER A 57 -7.55 -18.18 -31.39
CA SER A 57 -7.52 -18.71 -30.02
C SER A 57 -8.06 -20.15 -29.91
N ASN A 58 -8.14 -20.88 -31.04
CA ASN A 58 -8.52 -22.29 -31.12
C ASN A 58 -9.93 -22.58 -30.57
N GLU A 59 -10.03 -23.39 -29.51
CA GLU A 59 -11.30 -23.81 -28.90
C GLU A 59 -12.10 -22.64 -28.28
N PHE A 60 -11.49 -21.45 -28.19
CA PHE A 60 -12.11 -20.24 -27.63
C PHE A 60 -12.57 -19.24 -28.70
N ASP A 61 -12.38 -19.53 -29.99
CA ASP A 61 -12.78 -18.62 -31.08
C ASP A 61 -14.30 -18.36 -31.08
N GLY A 62 -14.69 -17.10 -31.32
CA GLY A 62 -16.09 -16.65 -31.34
C GLY A 62 -16.73 -16.47 -29.96
N LEU A 63 -16.01 -16.72 -28.86
CA LEU A 63 -16.51 -16.43 -27.53
C LEU A 63 -16.39 -14.94 -27.21
N SER A 64 -17.40 -14.39 -26.52
CA SER A 64 -17.32 -13.05 -25.92
C SER A 64 -16.38 -13.05 -24.72
N PHE A 65 -15.89 -11.86 -24.32
CA PHE A 65 -14.95 -11.69 -23.21
C PHE A 65 -15.35 -12.45 -21.93
N ASP A 66 -16.58 -12.28 -21.45
CA ASP A 66 -17.02 -12.90 -20.18
C ASP A 66 -17.07 -14.43 -20.29
N LYS A 67 -17.55 -14.96 -21.42
CA LYS A 67 -17.61 -16.41 -21.67
C LYS A 67 -16.23 -17.01 -21.83
N ALA A 68 -15.33 -16.32 -22.54
CA ALA A 68 -13.95 -16.75 -22.74
C ALA A 68 -13.20 -16.79 -21.41
N PHE A 69 -13.35 -15.77 -20.57
CA PHE A 69 -12.72 -15.73 -19.25
C PHE A 69 -13.16 -16.92 -18.39
N GLU A 70 -14.45 -17.24 -18.36
CA GLU A 70 -14.97 -18.38 -17.61
C GLU A 70 -14.47 -19.74 -18.15
N GLN A 71 -14.44 -19.91 -19.48
CA GLN A 71 -13.98 -21.16 -20.11
C GLN A 71 -12.47 -21.37 -19.95
N ILE A 72 -11.67 -20.31 -20.05
CA ILE A 72 -10.23 -20.36 -19.79
C ILE A 72 -9.98 -20.71 -18.32
N GLU A 73 -10.69 -20.10 -17.36
CA GLU A 73 -10.57 -20.45 -15.94
C GLU A 73 -10.88 -21.94 -15.68
N LYS A 74 -11.93 -22.47 -16.34
CA LYS A 74 -12.28 -23.91 -16.26
C LYS A 74 -11.17 -24.79 -16.85
N LYS A 75 -10.58 -24.40 -17.97
CA LYS A 75 -9.50 -25.15 -18.63
C LYS A 75 -8.21 -25.14 -17.79
N GLU A 76 -7.81 -24.00 -17.26
CA GLU A 76 -6.63 -23.86 -16.40
C GLU A 76 -6.73 -24.74 -15.16
N LYS A 77 -7.91 -24.80 -14.51
CA LYS A 77 -8.16 -25.71 -13.38
C LYS A 77 -8.00 -27.18 -13.77
N LYS A 78 -8.51 -27.57 -14.94
CA LYS A 78 -8.40 -28.95 -15.45
C LYS A 78 -6.95 -29.33 -15.77
N LEU A 79 -6.18 -28.38 -16.30
CA LEU A 79 -4.75 -28.55 -16.65
C LEU A 79 -3.80 -28.34 -15.46
N LYS A 80 -4.30 -27.83 -14.33
CA LYS A 80 -3.52 -27.49 -13.13
C LYS A 80 -2.35 -26.53 -13.40
N CYS A 81 -2.53 -25.61 -14.35
CA CYS A 81 -1.50 -24.67 -14.79
C CYS A 81 -1.79 -23.21 -14.36
N GLY A 82 -2.86 -22.98 -13.61
CA GLY A 82 -3.26 -21.64 -13.19
C GLY A 82 -4.31 -21.67 -12.09
N LYS A 83 -4.46 -20.53 -11.39
CA LYS A 83 -5.53 -20.29 -10.43
C LYS A 83 -5.98 -18.84 -10.51
N LYS A 84 -7.27 -18.60 -10.33
CA LYS A 84 -7.80 -17.24 -10.18
C LYS A 84 -7.19 -16.59 -8.94
N GLN A 85 -6.71 -15.37 -9.10
CA GLN A 85 -6.17 -14.56 -8.01
C GLN A 85 -6.77 -13.15 -8.08
N ILE A 86 -7.16 -12.63 -6.93
CA ILE A 86 -7.58 -11.24 -6.78
C ILE A 86 -6.32 -10.46 -6.38
N ASN A 87 -6.01 -9.40 -7.13
CA ASN A 87 -4.87 -8.53 -6.86
C ASN A 87 -5.39 -7.10 -6.63
N TYR A 88 -4.77 -6.41 -5.68
CA TYR A 88 -5.08 -5.02 -5.35
C TYR A 88 -3.94 -4.13 -5.80
N ARG A 89 -4.28 -2.97 -6.38
CA ARG A 89 -3.30 -1.91 -6.68
C ARG A 89 -2.83 -1.21 -5.40
N LEU A 90 -3.67 -1.23 -4.35
CA LEU A 90 -3.32 -0.75 -3.02
C LEU A 90 -2.12 -1.54 -2.48
N ARG A 91 -1.19 -0.84 -1.83
CA ARG A 91 -0.02 -1.43 -1.18
C ARG A 91 -0.07 -1.14 0.31
N ASP A 92 0.72 -1.89 1.05
CA ASP A 92 0.92 -1.64 2.47
C ASP A 92 1.42 -0.22 2.70
N TRP A 93 0.94 0.38 3.77
CA TRP A 93 1.33 1.73 4.15
C TRP A 93 2.68 1.68 4.88
N GLY A 94 3.71 2.18 4.20
CA GLY A 94 5.00 2.43 4.85
C GLY A 94 4.90 3.65 5.76
N VAL A 95 4.75 3.42 7.06
CA VAL A 95 4.65 4.47 8.09
C VAL A 95 5.99 5.05 8.54
N SER A 96 7.11 4.39 8.23
CA SER A 96 8.45 4.77 8.69
C SER A 96 9.04 5.93 7.89
N ARG A 97 9.62 6.92 8.56
CA ARG A 97 10.30 8.06 7.94
C ARG A 97 11.65 8.31 8.60
N GLN A 98 12.70 8.41 7.77
CA GLN A 98 14.05 8.83 8.18
C GLN A 98 14.13 10.36 8.36
N ARG A 99 13.29 10.90 9.23
CA ARG A 99 13.22 12.33 9.53
C ARG A 99 13.28 12.53 11.04
N TYR A 100 13.71 13.72 11.45
CA TYR A 100 13.74 14.10 12.86
C TYR A 100 12.34 14.45 13.38
N TRP A 101 11.62 15.28 12.62
CA TRP A 101 10.39 15.89 13.09
C TRP A 101 9.19 14.98 12.83
N GLY A 102 8.89 14.15 13.83
CA GLY A 102 7.75 13.24 13.86
C GLY A 102 7.73 12.45 15.16
N THR A 103 6.66 11.69 15.39
CA THR A 103 6.54 10.82 16.56
C THR A 103 7.53 9.65 16.44
N PRO A 104 8.46 9.44 17.39
CA PRO A 104 9.36 8.29 17.35
C PRO A 104 8.57 6.97 17.34
N ILE A 105 9.01 6.02 16.51
CA ILE A 105 8.37 4.70 16.46
C ILE A 105 8.73 3.94 17.76
N PRO A 106 7.75 3.45 18.55
CA PRO A 106 8.00 2.77 19.82
C PRO A 106 8.43 1.32 19.60
N ALA A 107 9.56 1.14 18.91
CA ALA A 107 10.17 -0.15 18.66
C ALA A 107 11.63 -0.15 19.13
N VAL A 108 12.08 -1.28 19.66
CA VAL A 108 13.44 -1.50 20.12
C VAL A 108 13.96 -2.82 19.56
N LYS A 109 15.27 -2.89 19.35
CA LYS A 109 15.98 -4.03 18.78
C LYS A 109 16.95 -4.60 19.80
N ASN A 110 16.88 -5.90 20.04
CA ASN A 110 17.79 -6.58 20.97
C ASN A 110 19.17 -6.84 20.33
N SER A 111 20.13 -7.34 21.12
CA SER A 111 21.49 -7.67 20.65
C SER A 111 21.54 -8.78 19.60
N LYS A 112 20.51 -9.64 19.52
CA LYS A 112 20.37 -10.70 18.49
C LYS A 112 19.78 -10.17 17.18
N GLY A 113 19.20 -8.97 17.23
CA GLY A 113 18.59 -8.29 16.11
C GLY A 113 17.07 -8.47 15.98
N ASP A 114 16.40 -9.03 16.97
CA ASP A 114 14.94 -9.14 17.00
C ASP A 114 14.30 -7.79 17.37
N LEU A 115 13.19 -7.46 16.71
CA LEU A 115 12.40 -6.25 16.97
C LEU A 115 11.24 -6.55 17.93
N GLN A 116 11.04 -5.67 18.90
CA GLN A 116 9.92 -5.71 19.84
C GLN A 116 9.40 -4.30 20.13
N GLY A 117 8.20 -4.21 20.71
CA GLY A 117 7.64 -2.93 21.17
C GLY A 117 8.42 -2.35 22.35
N ALA A 118 8.58 -1.04 22.36
CA ALA A 118 9.15 -0.31 23.49
C ALA A 118 8.14 -0.33 24.67
N THR A 119 8.62 -0.57 25.88
CA THR A 119 7.78 -0.59 27.09
C THR A 119 7.74 0.76 27.80
N ASP A 120 8.66 1.66 27.49
CA ASP A 120 8.84 2.99 28.06
C ASP A 120 8.06 4.07 27.27
N ILE A 121 6.76 3.86 27.13
CA ILE A 121 5.87 4.76 26.40
C ILE A 121 5.46 5.94 27.32
N PRO A 122 5.46 7.21 26.84
CA PRO A 122 5.80 7.64 25.48
C PRO A 122 7.31 7.75 25.25
N VAL A 123 7.75 7.35 24.05
CA VAL A 123 9.11 7.64 23.56
C VAL A 123 9.17 9.12 23.17
N VAL A 124 9.69 9.95 24.06
CA VAL A 124 9.74 11.41 23.88
C VAL A 124 10.82 11.78 22.86
N LEU A 125 10.45 12.58 21.86
CA LEU A 125 11.39 13.16 20.90
C LEU A 125 12.33 14.15 21.62
N PRO A 126 13.66 13.96 21.59
CA PRO A 126 14.61 14.92 22.17
C PRO A 126 14.46 16.29 21.51
N THR A 127 14.46 17.39 22.27
CA THR A 127 14.24 18.74 21.74
C THR A 127 15.53 19.53 21.49
N GLU A 128 16.60 19.24 22.24
CA GLU A 128 17.90 19.89 22.10
C GLU A 128 18.78 19.15 21.09
N VAL A 129 18.72 19.56 19.82
CA VAL A 129 19.35 18.82 18.74
C VAL A 129 20.14 19.72 17.80
N LYS A 130 21.34 19.27 17.41
CA LYS A 130 22.17 19.92 16.39
C LYS A 130 21.95 19.27 15.04
N PHE A 131 21.47 20.04 14.07
CA PHE A 131 21.25 19.56 12.71
C PHE A 131 22.57 19.55 11.93
N SER A 132 23.09 18.36 11.63
CA SER A 132 24.26 18.15 10.75
C SER A 132 23.87 18.05 9.26
N GLY A 133 22.57 18.10 8.95
CA GLY A 133 22.01 18.18 7.60
C GLY A 133 21.34 16.89 7.12
N VAL A 134 22.12 15.98 6.51
CA VAL A 134 21.60 14.95 5.59
C VAL A 134 20.88 13.77 6.28
N LYS A 135 21.14 13.51 7.56
CA LYS A 135 20.56 12.36 8.30
C LYS A 135 19.72 12.82 9.48
N SER A 136 18.79 11.96 9.90
CA SER A 136 18.08 12.17 11.16
C SER A 136 19.11 12.18 12.31
N PRO A 137 19.15 13.26 13.10
CA PRO A 137 20.08 13.41 14.21
C PRO A 137 19.81 12.40 15.34
N LEU A 138 18.63 11.77 15.36
CA LEU A 138 18.28 10.68 16.28
C LEU A 138 19.26 9.50 16.16
N SER A 139 19.71 9.20 14.95
CA SER A 139 20.65 8.10 14.70
C SER A 139 22.06 8.34 15.25
N GLU A 140 22.41 9.59 15.56
CA GLU A 140 23.73 9.98 16.10
C GLU A 140 23.67 10.21 17.62
N MET A 141 22.48 10.23 18.22
CA MET A 141 22.29 10.44 19.66
C MET A 141 22.33 9.11 20.41
N GLU A 142 23.48 8.79 21.01
CA GLU A 142 23.63 7.57 21.82
C GLU A 142 22.65 7.52 23.00
N GLU A 143 22.35 8.67 23.62
CA GLU A 143 21.40 8.80 24.73
C GLU A 143 19.96 8.46 24.34
N PHE A 144 19.61 8.65 23.06
CA PHE A 144 18.29 8.30 22.55
C PHE A 144 18.23 6.86 22.03
N THR A 145 19.30 6.40 21.39
CA THR A 145 19.36 5.09 20.72
C THR A 145 19.65 3.95 21.69
N LYS A 146 20.53 4.12 22.68
CA LYS A 146 20.87 3.06 23.65
C LYS A 146 19.95 3.17 24.85
N VAL A 147 19.16 2.12 25.07
CA VAL A 147 18.19 2.08 26.17
C VAL A 147 18.34 0.80 26.97
N LEU A 148 18.13 0.90 28.28
CA LEU A 148 18.09 -0.24 29.18
C LEU A 148 16.64 -0.46 29.60
N LEU A 149 16.03 -1.54 29.12
CA LEU A 149 14.65 -1.91 29.45
C LEU A 149 14.68 -3.24 30.19
N GLU A 150 14.07 -3.28 31.39
CA GLU A 150 13.99 -4.49 32.23
C GLU A 150 15.35 -5.15 32.54
N GLY A 151 16.44 -4.37 32.48
CA GLY A 151 17.80 -4.84 32.74
C GLY A 151 18.54 -5.39 31.50
N GLU A 152 17.93 -5.34 30.33
CA GLU A 152 18.54 -5.70 29.05
C GLU A 152 18.81 -4.45 28.18
N GLU A 153 19.92 -4.48 27.43
CA GLU A 153 20.30 -3.42 26.51
C GLU A 153 19.62 -3.58 25.15
N PHE A 154 18.98 -2.50 24.68
CA PHE A 154 18.36 -2.43 23.37
C PHE A 154 18.81 -1.21 22.58
N ILE A 155 18.61 -1.28 21.27
CA ILE A 155 18.76 -0.16 20.33
C ILE A 155 17.38 0.29 19.89
N ARG A 156 17.03 1.54 20.17
CA ARG A 156 15.75 2.14 19.80
C ARG A 156 15.68 2.44 18.29
N GLU A 157 14.50 2.27 17.71
CA GLU A 157 14.21 2.74 16.36
C GLU A 157 14.37 4.27 16.26
N THR A 158 15.02 4.70 15.19
CA THR A 158 15.37 6.12 14.97
C THR A 158 14.49 6.79 13.93
N ASP A 159 13.72 5.98 13.19
CA ASP A 159 12.68 6.48 12.30
C ASP A 159 11.49 7.00 13.10
N THR A 160 10.82 7.99 12.51
CA THR A 160 9.58 8.56 13.03
C THR A 160 8.39 8.14 12.19
N PHE A 161 7.19 8.21 12.75
CA PHE A 161 5.97 8.04 11.99
C PHE A 161 5.81 9.12 10.91
N ASP A 162 5.15 8.72 9.83
CA ASP A 162 4.65 9.60 8.80
C ASP A 162 3.57 10.51 9.35
N THR A 163 3.53 11.77 8.89
CA THR A 163 2.58 12.78 9.41
C THR A 163 1.13 12.43 9.18
N PHE A 164 0.85 11.50 8.25
CA PHE A 164 -0.50 11.00 8.04
C PHE A 164 -1.00 10.15 9.23
N PHE A 165 -0.10 9.58 10.03
CA PHE A 165 -0.40 8.78 11.20
C PHE A 165 -1.12 9.56 12.30
N GLU A 166 -0.70 10.79 12.59
CA GLU A 166 -1.40 11.63 13.56
C GLU A 166 -2.74 12.11 13.01
N SER A 167 -2.80 12.42 11.71
CA SER A 167 -4.00 12.96 11.08
C SER A 167 -5.09 11.92 10.75
N SER A 168 -4.81 10.64 10.91
CA SER A 168 -5.77 9.56 10.60
C SER A 168 -6.71 9.24 11.76
N TRP A 169 -6.53 9.85 12.94
CA TRP A 169 -7.39 9.60 14.12
C TRP A 169 -7.67 10.84 14.99
N TYR A 170 -7.13 12.01 14.63
CA TYR A 170 -7.30 13.25 15.41
C TYR A 170 -8.78 13.63 15.66
N TYR A 171 -9.66 13.35 14.69
CA TYR A 171 -11.09 13.63 14.79
C TYR A 171 -11.75 12.84 15.93
N ALA A 172 -11.33 11.59 16.12
CA ALA A 172 -11.78 10.76 17.23
C ALA A 172 -11.20 11.27 18.55
N ARG A 173 -9.92 11.66 18.56
CA ARG A 173 -9.26 12.20 19.77
C ARG A 173 -9.93 13.47 20.28
N PHE A 174 -10.53 14.30 19.43
CA PHE A 174 -11.26 15.49 19.89
C PHE A 174 -12.43 15.16 20.83
N ALA A 175 -13.06 13.99 20.67
CA ALA A 175 -14.13 13.55 21.56
C ALA A 175 -13.63 13.20 22.97
N SER A 176 -12.35 12.81 23.09
CA SER A 176 -11.72 12.34 24.33
C SER A 176 -10.36 13.03 24.57
N PHE A 177 -10.28 14.35 24.33
CA PHE A 177 -9.00 15.07 24.21
C PHE A 177 -8.11 15.01 25.46
N ASP A 178 -8.73 14.95 26.63
CA ASP A 178 -8.12 14.94 27.97
C ASP A 178 -8.07 13.54 28.61
N SER A 179 -8.26 12.47 27.85
CA SER A 179 -8.13 11.11 28.37
C SER A 179 -6.66 10.72 28.52
N ASP A 180 -6.19 10.55 29.76
CA ASP A 180 -4.80 10.18 30.06
C ASP A 180 -4.58 8.66 30.13
N GLU A 181 -5.65 7.88 30.26
CA GLU A 181 -5.59 6.41 30.44
C GLU A 181 -5.77 5.64 29.14
N ALA A 182 -6.36 6.26 28.11
CA ALA A 182 -6.69 5.61 26.85
C ALA A 182 -6.53 6.53 25.65
N MET A 183 -6.35 5.92 24.47
CA MET A 183 -6.35 6.63 23.19
C MET A 183 -7.71 7.30 22.94
N LEU A 184 -8.81 6.57 23.20
CA LEU A 184 -10.20 7.03 23.16
C LEU A 184 -10.97 6.45 24.34
N ASP A 185 -11.97 7.17 24.84
CA ASP A 185 -12.92 6.69 25.86
C ASP A 185 -14.36 6.65 25.31
N GLU A 186 -15.33 6.32 26.15
CA GLU A 186 -16.74 6.18 25.77
C GLU A 186 -17.33 7.44 25.12
N ARG A 187 -16.74 8.63 25.31
CA ARG A 187 -17.18 9.87 24.65
C ARG A 187 -17.02 9.80 23.13
N ALA A 188 -16.03 9.08 22.62
CA ALA A 188 -15.82 8.90 21.18
C ALA A 188 -17.04 8.23 20.52
N LYS A 189 -17.66 7.23 21.19
CA LYS A 189 -18.86 6.55 20.68
C LYS A 189 -20.08 7.47 20.61
N TYR A 190 -20.14 8.50 21.47
CA TYR A 190 -21.22 9.46 21.45
C TYR A 190 -21.10 10.45 20.28
N TRP A 191 -19.88 10.90 19.99
CA TRP A 191 -19.62 11.92 18.97
C TRP A 191 -19.39 11.37 17.56
N LEU A 192 -19.03 10.10 17.43
CA LEU A 192 -18.79 9.46 16.14
C LEU A 192 -20.02 8.69 15.63
N PRO A 193 -20.21 8.58 14.30
CA PRO A 193 -19.35 9.12 13.23
C PRO A 193 -19.52 10.63 13.03
N VAL A 194 -18.54 11.27 12.39
CA VAL A 194 -18.62 12.69 12.03
C VAL A 194 -19.77 12.93 11.04
N ASP A 195 -20.72 13.80 11.40
CA ASP A 195 -21.90 14.09 10.56
C ASP A 195 -21.56 14.83 9.25
N GLN A 196 -20.62 15.78 9.31
CA GLN A 196 -20.21 16.59 8.16
C GLN A 196 -18.71 16.87 8.22
N TYR A 197 -17.97 16.35 7.23
CA TYR A 197 -16.55 16.64 7.04
C TYR A 197 -16.37 17.64 5.89
N VAL A 198 -15.71 18.77 6.16
CA VAL A 198 -15.44 19.81 5.16
C VAL A 198 -13.94 19.84 4.87
N GLY A 199 -13.55 19.43 3.66
CA GLY A 199 -12.15 19.37 3.21
C GLY A 199 -11.99 19.83 1.76
N GLY A 200 -10.74 20.13 1.36
CA GLY A 200 -10.43 20.61 0.01
C GLY A 200 -10.48 19.50 -1.05
N ILE A 201 -10.82 19.84 -2.30
CA ILE A 201 -10.86 18.88 -3.42
C ILE A 201 -9.46 18.42 -3.90
N GLU A 202 -8.39 18.88 -3.27
CA GLU A 202 -7.04 18.31 -3.43
C GLU A 202 -6.84 17.04 -2.59
N GLN A 203 -7.77 16.76 -1.67
CA GLN A 203 -7.76 15.59 -0.79
C GLN A 203 -8.69 14.39 -1.14
N PRO A 204 -9.41 14.29 -2.28
CA PRO A 204 -10.52 13.35 -2.46
C PRO A 204 -10.08 11.89 -2.69
N TYR A 205 -8.82 11.66 -3.06
CA TYR A 205 -8.16 10.34 -3.06
C TYR A 205 -6.94 10.30 -2.16
N SER A 206 -6.76 11.35 -1.35
CA SER A 206 -5.58 11.46 -0.51
C SER A 206 -5.68 10.39 0.57
N ILE A 207 -4.55 9.73 0.76
CA ILE A 207 -4.24 8.70 1.75
C ILE A 207 -5.07 8.81 3.05
N TYR A 208 -5.35 10.02 3.53
CA TYR A 208 -6.24 10.36 4.64
C TYR A 208 -7.56 9.59 4.69
N PHE A 209 -8.43 9.63 3.67
CA PHE A 209 -9.76 8.99 3.78
C PHE A 209 -9.67 7.45 3.83
N ILE A 210 -8.66 6.89 3.17
CA ILE A 210 -8.39 5.45 3.19
C ILE A 210 -7.83 5.06 4.57
N LEU A 211 -6.92 5.87 5.12
CA LEU A 211 -6.31 5.64 6.42
C LEU A 211 -7.30 5.85 7.58
N ASP A 212 -8.14 6.86 7.50
CA ASP A 212 -9.24 7.14 8.42
C ASP A 212 -10.17 5.92 8.51
N SER A 213 -10.65 5.45 7.35
CA SER A 213 -11.46 4.23 7.27
C SER A 213 -10.72 2.98 7.78
N PHE A 214 -9.40 2.91 7.62
CA PHE A 214 -8.60 1.77 8.07
C PHE A 214 -8.37 1.77 9.58
N ILE A 215 -8.08 2.91 10.19
CA ILE A 215 -7.86 3.03 11.64
C ILE A 215 -9.17 2.88 12.40
N GLY A 216 -10.29 3.43 11.90
CA GLY A 216 -11.60 3.21 12.50
C GLY A 216 -11.99 1.72 12.57
N VAL A 217 -11.48 0.89 11.65
CA VAL A 217 -11.65 -0.59 11.71
C VAL A 217 -10.69 -1.23 12.72
N LEU A 218 -9.45 -0.76 12.85
CA LEU A 218 -8.51 -1.29 13.85
C LEU A 218 -8.96 -1.05 15.30
N GLU A 219 -9.62 0.07 15.59
CA GLU A 219 -10.16 0.33 16.94
C GLU A 219 -11.22 -0.70 17.36
N THR A 220 -12.01 -1.25 16.43
CA THR A 220 -12.92 -2.37 16.74
C THR A 220 -12.22 -3.71 17.00
N TRP A 221 -10.92 -3.83 16.69
CA TRP A 221 -10.10 -5.02 16.96
C TRP A 221 -9.30 -4.93 18.25
N PHE A 222 -9.06 -3.71 18.78
CA PHE A 222 -8.33 -3.47 20.02
C PHE A 222 -9.22 -3.23 21.26
N SER A 223 -10.55 -3.26 21.09
CA SER A 223 -11.56 -3.32 22.17
C SER A 223 -12.01 -4.74 22.47
#